data_AF-A0A4Q3A7U9-F1
#
_entry.id   AF-A0A4Q3A7U9-F1
#
_cell.length_a   1.000
_cell.length_b   1.000
_cell.length_c   1.000
_cell.angle_alpha   90.00
_cell.angle_beta   90.00
_cell.angle_gamma   90.00
#
_symmetry.space_group_name_H-M   'P 1'
#
loop_
_entity.id
_entity.type
_entity.pdbx_description
1 polymer ?
#
loop_
_entity_poly.entity_id
_entity_poly.type
_entity_poly.pdbx_seq_one_letter_code
_entity_poly.pdbx_strand_id
1 'polypeptide(L)'
;MKFIAWLLLAATASAAEPIKLPLDVGTLKTRDGKVYEGAKVTGSDAVGLKITHAGGLARVEYARLPKDLAAKFPRDREAAKEQLAREAKDEAAHDRAVDKAIVEKKTPGEKTPAGDADSDSSDTADTAVEAKPVLKGDPEVKIAALNGYISRLEDGIVKANNTVMDANAKASKYASTATTSVTRSNGYGDSTTRDVVNQTRLNRAAFQRKRAEREQQKIVEAQRLIEDAKSQVETLKSQMAE
;
A
#
# COMPACT_ATOMS: atom_id res chain seq x y z
N MET A 1 21.17 66.30 -18.07
CA MET A 1 19.82 66.31 -17.48
C MET A 1 19.28 64.89 -17.50
N LYS A 2 19.11 64.25 -16.34
CA LYS A 2 18.63 62.85 -16.21
C LYS A 2 17.30 62.86 -15.45
N PHE A 3 16.21 62.51 -16.10
CA PHE A 3 14.90 62.28 -15.47
C PHE A 3 14.72 60.77 -15.29
N ILE A 4 14.70 60.31 -14.04
CA ILE A 4 14.33 58.94 -13.65
C ILE A 4 12.86 58.99 -13.26
N ALA A 5 12.01 58.41 -14.10
CA ALA A 5 10.61 58.19 -13.82
C ALA A 5 10.47 57.06 -12.78
N TRP A 6 10.07 57.44 -11.57
CA TRP A 6 9.63 56.50 -10.53
C TRP A 6 8.18 56.12 -10.81
N LEU A 7 7.95 54.88 -11.25
CA LEU A 7 6.61 54.31 -11.38
C LEU A 7 6.22 53.68 -10.02
N LEU A 8 5.37 54.39 -9.27
CA LEU A 8 4.72 53.91 -8.05
C LEU A 8 3.67 52.84 -8.42
N LEU A 9 4.00 51.57 -8.19
CA LEU A 9 3.05 50.46 -8.31
C LEU A 9 2.24 50.36 -7.00
N ALA A 10 1.03 50.90 -6.99
CA ALA A 10 0.10 50.74 -5.88
C ALA A 10 -0.39 49.28 -5.82
N ALA A 11 0.07 48.52 -4.84
CA ALA A 11 -0.43 47.19 -4.56
C ALA A 11 -1.84 47.28 -3.95
N THR A 12 -2.87 47.03 -4.75
CA THR A 12 -4.24 46.84 -4.28
C THR A 12 -4.32 45.52 -3.52
N ALA A 13 -4.25 45.58 -2.19
CA ALA A 13 -4.53 44.45 -1.33
C ALA A 13 -6.04 44.14 -1.40
N SER A 14 -6.42 43.19 -2.26
CA SER A 14 -7.76 42.62 -2.25
C SER A 14 -7.93 41.82 -0.97
N ALA A 15 -8.64 42.37 0.02
CA ALA A 15 -9.05 41.65 1.21
C ALA A 15 -9.98 40.51 0.81
N ALA A 16 -9.43 39.30 0.66
CA ALA A 16 -10.22 38.11 0.42
C ALA A 16 -11.07 37.81 1.66
N GLU A 17 -12.39 37.79 1.50
CA GLU A 17 -13.30 37.43 2.59
C GLU A 17 -12.97 36.01 3.10
N PRO A 18 -12.97 35.78 4.43
CA PRO A 18 -12.68 34.48 4.99
C PRO A 18 -13.73 33.48 4.53
N ILE A 19 -13.28 32.42 3.86
CA ILE A 19 -14.17 31.34 3.37
C ILE A 19 -14.83 30.68 4.57
N LYS A 20 -16.17 30.74 4.63
CA LYS A 20 -16.95 30.05 5.64
C LYS A 20 -16.88 28.54 5.40
N LEU A 21 -16.25 27.82 6.33
CA LEU A 21 -16.28 26.37 6.39
C LEU A 21 -17.46 25.91 7.26
N PRO A 22 -18.08 24.75 6.97
CA PRO A 22 -17.69 23.80 5.92
C PRO A 22 -18.25 24.14 4.54
N LEU A 23 -17.48 23.85 3.47
CA LEU A 23 -17.87 24.12 2.08
C LEU A 23 -18.32 22.82 1.40
N ASP A 24 -19.56 22.77 0.91
CA ASP A 24 -20.07 21.64 0.13
C ASP A 24 -19.59 21.76 -1.33
N VAL A 25 -18.96 20.69 -1.83
CA VAL A 25 -18.39 20.63 -3.18
C VAL A 25 -19.09 19.59 -4.05
N GLY A 26 -20.05 18.84 -3.51
CA GLY A 26 -20.73 17.76 -4.24
C GLY A 26 -19.75 16.67 -4.69
N THR A 27 -19.34 16.66 -5.94
CA THR A 27 -18.38 15.67 -6.48
C THR A 27 -17.04 16.34 -6.75
N LEU A 28 -16.02 15.97 -5.97
CA LEU A 28 -14.66 16.46 -6.14
C LEU A 28 -13.84 15.49 -6.99
N LYS A 29 -13.51 15.89 -8.23
CA LYS A 29 -12.58 15.16 -9.10
C LYS A 29 -11.19 15.78 -9.01
N THR A 30 -10.23 15.01 -8.54
CA THR A 30 -8.82 15.42 -8.44
C THR A 30 -8.10 15.32 -9.79
N ARG A 31 -6.94 15.98 -9.91
CA ARG A 31 -6.12 16.03 -11.14
C ARG A 31 -5.50 14.67 -11.50
N ASP A 32 -5.28 13.81 -10.50
CA ASP A 32 -4.87 12.41 -10.66
C ASP A 32 -6.03 11.47 -11.01
N GLY A 33 -7.24 12.00 -11.21
CA GLY A 33 -8.40 11.26 -11.68
C GLY A 33 -9.23 10.60 -10.57
N LYS A 34 -8.82 10.71 -9.31
CA LYS A 34 -9.59 10.20 -8.17
C LYS A 34 -10.84 11.04 -7.93
N VAL A 35 -11.98 10.38 -7.74
CA VAL A 35 -13.28 11.02 -7.54
C VAL A 35 -13.74 10.81 -6.11
N TYR A 36 -14.17 11.89 -5.45
CA TYR A 36 -14.75 11.89 -4.12
C TYR A 36 -16.21 12.35 -4.22
N GLU A 37 -17.14 11.43 -4.01
CA GLU A 37 -18.59 11.71 -4.04
C GLU A 37 -19.08 12.25 -2.69
N GLY A 38 -19.96 13.26 -2.74
CA GLY A 38 -20.49 13.93 -1.53
C GLY A 38 -19.41 14.62 -0.71
N ALA A 39 -18.40 15.19 -1.37
CA ALA A 39 -17.27 15.83 -0.74
C ALA A 39 -17.65 17.16 -0.08
N LYS A 40 -17.34 17.31 1.20
CA LYS A 40 -17.50 18.51 2.01
C LYS A 40 -16.17 18.89 2.63
N VAL A 41 -15.66 20.08 2.33
CA VAL A 41 -14.43 20.60 2.95
C VAL A 41 -14.74 20.98 4.39
N THR A 42 -14.09 20.30 5.33
CA THR A 42 -14.24 20.53 6.78
C THR A 42 -13.11 21.36 7.35
N GLY A 43 -11.96 21.41 6.69
CA GLY A 43 -10.79 22.15 7.14
C GLY A 43 -9.73 22.27 6.07
N SER A 44 -8.71 23.07 6.37
CA SER A 44 -7.48 23.15 5.59
C SER A 44 -6.29 23.06 6.54
N ASP A 45 -5.21 22.42 6.10
CA ASP A 45 -3.89 22.49 6.73
C ASP A 45 -2.86 23.00 5.70
N ALA A 46 -1.58 23.03 6.08
CA ALA A 46 -0.54 23.54 5.17
C ALA A 46 -0.30 22.61 3.98
N VAL A 47 -0.66 21.32 4.10
CA VAL A 47 -0.39 20.28 3.10
C VAL A 47 -1.57 20.12 2.12
N GLY A 48 -2.80 20.27 2.60
CA GLY A 48 -4.00 20.08 1.79
C GLY A 48 -5.32 20.44 2.48
N LEU A 49 -6.41 20.00 1.84
CA LEU A 49 -7.77 20.16 2.35
C LEU A 49 -8.23 18.89 3.06
N LYS A 50 -8.82 19.07 4.24
CA LYS A 50 -9.54 18.01 4.95
C LYS A 50 -10.97 17.98 4.42
N ILE A 51 -11.34 16.83 3.85
CA ILE A 51 -12.67 16.62 3.29
C ILE A 51 -13.35 15.44 4.00
N THR A 52 -14.65 15.55 4.18
CA THR A 52 -15.53 14.41 4.47
C THR A 52 -16.22 14.03 3.17
N HIS A 53 -16.24 12.75 2.82
CA HIS A 53 -16.92 12.21 1.63
C HIS A 53 -17.60 10.88 1.97
N ALA A 54 -18.29 10.25 1.03
CA ALA A 54 -19.01 8.99 1.27
C ALA A 54 -18.14 7.84 1.83
N GLY A 55 -16.82 7.87 1.55
CA GLY A 55 -15.86 6.88 2.04
C GLY A 55 -15.14 7.26 3.35
N GLY A 56 -15.50 8.38 3.97
CA GLY A 56 -14.93 8.83 5.25
C GLY A 56 -14.19 10.17 5.17
N LEU A 57 -13.18 10.32 6.03
CA LEU A 57 -12.32 11.50 6.10
C LEU A 57 -11.07 11.28 5.22
N ALA A 58 -10.76 12.27 4.38
CA ALA A 58 -9.55 12.25 3.57
C ALA A 58 -8.84 13.62 3.61
N ARG A 59 -7.52 13.60 3.48
CA ARG A 59 -6.73 14.80 3.21
C ARG A 59 -6.34 14.79 1.73
N VAL A 60 -6.71 15.83 0.99
CA VAL A 60 -6.36 15.99 -0.43
C VAL A 60 -5.32 17.09 -0.57
N GLU A 61 -4.13 16.73 -1.06
CA GLU A 61 -3.03 17.65 -1.28
C GLU A 61 -3.42 18.78 -2.26
N TYR A 62 -2.96 20.01 -1.99
CA TYR A 62 -3.24 21.15 -2.88
C TYR A 62 -2.79 20.93 -4.32
N ALA A 63 -1.72 20.16 -4.55
CA ALA A 63 -1.21 19.85 -5.88
C ALA A 63 -2.19 19.03 -6.74
N ARG A 64 -3.07 18.25 -6.10
CA ARG A 64 -4.03 17.35 -6.74
C ARG A 64 -5.42 17.98 -6.88
N LEU A 65 -5.66 19.13 -6.25
CA LEU A 65 -6.95 19.81 -6.35
C LEU A 65 -7.18 20.40 -7.76
N PRO A 66 -8.45 20.48 -8.20
CA PRO A 66 -8.83 21.31 -9.33
C PRO A 66 -8.32 22.74 -9.18
N LYS A 67 -7.95 23.38 -10.30
CA LYS A 67 -7.43 24.76 -10.28
C LYS A 67 -8.38 25.73 -9.59
N ASP A 68 -9.68 25.60 -9.83
CA ASP A 68 -10.72 26.48 -9.29
C ASP A 68 -10.85 26.36 -7.78
N LEU A 69 -10.64 25.16 -7.23
CA LEU A 69 -10.68 24.94 -5.79
C LEU A 69 -9.35 25.34 -5.14
N ALA A 70 -8.23 25.02 -5.79
CA ALA A 70 -6.89 25.42 -5.31
C ALA A 70 -6.74 26.95 -5.22
N ALA A 71 -7.36 27.70 -6.14
CA ALA A 71 -7.32 29.16 -6.12
C ALA A 71 -8.02 29.76 -4.89
N LYS A 72 -9.00 29.06 -4.30
CA LYS A 72 -9.73 29.51 -3.12
C LYS A 72 -8.93 29.34 -1.83
N PHE A 73 -7.97 28.42 -1.80
CA PHE A 73 -7.21 28.10 -0.60
C PHE A 73 -5.73 28.41 -0.81
N PRO A 74 -5.23 29.58 -0.35
CA PRO A 74 -3.84 29.97 -0.55
C PRO A 74 -2.90 28.97 0.14
N ARG A 75 -1.91 28.48 -0.60
CA ARG A 75 -0.93 27.50 -0.12
C ARG A 75 0.30 28.20 0.45
N ASP A 76 0.54 28.02 1.74
CA ASP A 76 1.84 28.32 2.34
C ASP A 76 2.81 27.16 2.08
N ARG A 77 3.80 27.38 1.20
CA ARG A 77 4.76 26.35 0.80
C ARG A 77 5.79 26.06 1.89
N GLU A 78 6.12 27.04 2.72
CA GLU A 78 7.11 26.86 3.79
C GLU A 78 6.50 26.07 4.93
N ALA A 79 5.30 26.47 5.38
CA ALA A 79 4.54 25.72 6.38
C ALA A 79 4.25 24.28 5.91
N ALA A 80 3.96 24.06 4.62
CA ALA A 80 3.74 22.72 4.08
C ALA A 80 4.98 21.83 4.19
N LYS A 81 6.17 22.36 3.89
CA LYS A 81 7.44 21.62 4.00
C LYS A 81 7.75 21.29 5.45
N GLU A 82 7.55 22.25 6.35
CA GLU A 82 7.78 22.05 7.78
C GLU A 82 6.82 20.99 8.35
N GLN A 83 5.53 21.07 8.02
CA GLN A 83 4.53 20.09 8.46
C GLN A 83 4.86 18.69 7.93
N LEU A 84 5.22 18.54 6.65
CA LEU A 84 5.64 17.25 6.09
C LEU A 84 6.90 16.70 6.76
N ALA A 85 7.89 17.55 7.02
CA ALA A 85 9.11 17.14 7.70
C ALA A 85 8.84 16.72 9.15
N ARG A 86 7.88 17.36 9.83
CA ARG A 86 7.44 16.97 11.17
C ARG A 86 6.68 15.64 11.15
N GLU A 87 5.70 15.49 10.25
CA GLU A 87 4.95 14.23 10.08
C GLU A 87 5.89 13.05 9.80
N ALA A 88 6.89 13.21 8.93
CA ALA A 88 7.87 12.16 8.64
C ALA A 88 8.76 11.81 9.85
N LYS A 89 9.10 12.79 10.69
CA LYS A 89 9.85 12.56 11.94
C LYS A 89 8.99 11.82 12.97
N ASP A 90 7.73 12.24 13.10
CA ASP A 90 6.79 11.65 14.06
C ASP A 90 6.44 10.20 13.65
N GLU A 91 6.27 9.93 12.37
CA GLU A 91 6.08 8.57 11.82
C GLU A 91 7.30 7.68 12.09
N ALA A 92 8.52 8.14 11.77
CA ALA A 92 9.74 7.39 12.07
C ALA A 92 9.95 7.16 13.58
N ALA A 93 9.53 8.09 14.43
CA ALA A 93 9.58 7.93 15.88
C ALA A 93 8.53 6.92 16.38
N HIS A 94 7.32 6.95 15.82
CA HIS A 94 6.26 6.00 16.12
C HIS A 94 6.66 4.59 15.74
N ASP A 95 7.21 4.38 14.53
CA ASP A 95 7.64 3.05 14.07
C ASP A 95 8.72 2.46 14.98
N ARG A 96 9.72 3.26 15.37
CA ARG A 96 10.73 2.85 16.35
C ARG A 96 10.12 2.50 17.71
N ALA A 97 9.09 3.23 18.15
CA ALA A 97 8.42 2.96 19.41
C ALA A 97 7.59 1.66 19.35
N VAL A 98 6.93 1.39 18.23
CA VAL A 98 6.22 0.14 17.98
C VAL A 98 7.20 -1.04 17.99
N ASP A 99 8.31 -0.93 17.27
CA ASP A 99 9.36 -1.96 17.23
C ASP A 99 9.92 -2.23 18.62
N LYS A 100 10.24 -1.17 19.37
CA LYS A 100 10.75 -1.30 20.75
C LYS A 100 9.72 -1.94 21.68
N ALA A 101 8.44 -1.58 21.58
CA ALA A 101 7.37 -2.17 22.38
C ALA A 101 7.12 -3.65 22.05
N ILE A 102 7.36 -4.06 20.80
CA ILE A 102 7.33 -5.47 20.38
C ILE A 102 8.52 -6.23 20.98
N VAL A 103 9.70 -5.62 21.06
CA VAL A 103 10.93 -6.22 21.62
C VAL A 103 10.91 -6.29 23.16
N GLU A 104 10.49 -5.24 23.86
CA GLU A 104 10.45 -5.23 25.34
C GLU A 104 9.41 -6.21 25.91
N LYS A 105 8.31 -6.48 25.20
CA LYS A 105 7.36 -7.55 25.58
C LYS A 105 7.93 -8.97 25.42
N LYS A 106 9.15 -9.14 24.89
CA LYS A 106 9.74 -10.43 24.54
C LYS A 106 10.83 -10.96 25.51
N THR A 107 11.02 -10.41 26.72
CA THR A 107 12.00 -10.96 27.69
C THR A 107 11.54 -10.87 29.16
N PRO A 108 12.08 -11.69 30.11
CA PRO A 108 12.45 -13.10 30.03
C PRO A 108 11.94 -13.88 31.27
N GLY A 109 11.08 -14.89 31.10
CA GLY A 109 10.70 -15.73 32.26
C GLY A 109 9.62 -16.77 31.99
N GLU A 110 8.76 -16.54 31.01
CA GLU A 110 7.74 -17.52 30.66
C GLU A 110 8.29 -18.43 29.57
N LYS A 111 8.66 -19.66 29.96
CA LYS A 111 8.85 -20.78 29.03
C LYS A 111 7.52 -21.08 28.35
N THR A 112 7.14 -20.23 27.40
CA THR A 112 6.14 -20.56 26.40
C THR A 112 6.76 -21.62 25.48
N PRO A 113 6.07 -22.74 25.20
CA PRO A 113 6.56 -23.72 24.26
C PRO A 113 6.73 -23.04 22.89
N ALA A 114 7.96 -23.09 22.35
CA ALA A 114 8.36 -22.78 20.99
C ALA A 114 7.55 -21.68 20.29
N GLY A 115 7.92 -20.42 20.55
CA GLY A 115 7.39 -19.27 19.84
C GLY A 115 7.90 -19.21 18.40
N ASP A 116 6.99 -19.38 17.44
CA ASP A 116 7.12 -18.90 16.07
C ASP A 116 7.07 -17.36 16.07
N ALA A 117 8.16 -16.73 16.49
CA ALA A 117 8.37 -15.30 16.33
C ALA A 117 8.73 -15.02 14.86
N ASP A 118 7.73 -15.14 13.97
CA ASP A 118 7.76 -14.59 12.61
C ASP A 118 7.82 -13.05 12.70
N SER A 119 9.02 -12.53 12.92
CA SER A 119 9.39 -11.16 12.60
C SER A 119 9.51 -11.05 11.08
N ASP A 120 8.39 -11.22 10.39
CA ASP A 120 8.28 -11.08 8.95
C ASP A 120 8.15 -9.59 8.60
N SER A 121 9.20 -8.82 8.93
CA SER A 121 9.47 -7.52 8.27
C SER A 121 10.21 -7.76 6.96
N SER A 122 9.88 -8.84 6.25
CA SER A 122 10.10 -8.86 4.82
C SER A 122 8.97 -8.04 4.21
N ASP A 123 9.15 -6.71 4.25
CA ASP A 123 8.89 -5.90 3.08
C ASP A 123 9.72 -6.54 1.95
N THR A 124 9.21 -7.65 1.41
CA THR A 124 9.64 -8.18 0.14
C THR A 124 9.18 -7.12 -0.83
N ALA A 125 10.07 -6.12 -1.01
CA ALA A 125 10.08 -5.19 -2.11
C ALA A 125 9.45 -5.91 -3.29
N ASP A 126 8.26 -5.43 -3.65
CA ASP A 126 7.40 -5.93 -4.71
C ASP A 126 8.31 -6.40 -5.84
N THR A 127 8.61 -7.70 -5.87
CA THR A 127 9.72 -8.20 -6.67
C THR A 127 9.28 -8.03 -8.10
N ALA A 128 9.75 -6.93 -8.70
CA ALA A 128 9.30 -6.49 -10.00
C ALA A 128 9.39 -7.70 -10.93
N VAL A 129 8.26 -8.04 -11.56
CA VAL A 129 8.16 -9.10 -12.56
C VAL A 129 9.37 -8.95 -13.47
N GLU A 130 10.21 -9.99 -13.54
CA GLU A 130 11.50 -9.88 -14.21
C GLU A 130 11.32 -9.30 -15.62
N ALA A 131 12.10 -8.27 -15.95
CA ALA A 131 11.98 -7.63 -17.25
C ALA A 131 12.29 -8.64 -18.37
N LYS A 132 11.46 -8.65 -19.41
CA LYS A 132 11.68 -9.48 -20.61
C LYS A 132 13.09 -9.23 -21.16
N PRO A 133 13.84 -10.28 -21.54
CA PRO A 133 15.19 -10.13 -22.05
C PRO A 133 15.18 -9.39 -23.38
N VAL A 134 16.18 -8.53 -23.59
CA VAL A 134 16.38 -7.86 -24.89
C VAL A 134 17.03 -8.84 -25.85
N LEU A 135 16.27 -9.28 -26.86
CA LEU A 135 16.73 -10.27 -27.84
C LEU A 135 17.63 -9.61 -28.90
N LYS A 136 18.95 -9.82 -28.81
CA LYS A 136 19.94 -9.36 -29.79
C LYS A 136 20.80 -10.52 -30.27
N GLY A 137 21.30 -10.42 -31.50
CA GLY A 137 22.19 -11.43 -32.11
C GLY A 137 21.46 -12.48 -32.93
N ASP A 138 22.18 -13.58 -33.17
CA ASP A 138 21.71 -14.71 -33.99
C ASP A 138 20.57 -15.50 -33.32
N PRO A 139 19.76 -16.25 -34.08
CA PRO A 139 18.64 -17.01 -33.55
C PRO A 139 19.01 -17.93 -32.37
N GLU A 140 20.17 -18.58 -32.40
CA GLU A 140 20.67 -19.43 -31.32
C GLU A 140 20.86 -18.67 -30.00
N VAL A 141 21.44 -17.47 -30.07
CA VAL A 141 21.66 -16.60 -28.90
C VAL A 141 20.33 -16.14 -28.33
N LYS A 142 19.35 -15.82 -29.18
CA LYS A 142 17.99 -15.46 -28.77
C LYS A 142 17.29 -16.62 -28.07
N ILE A 143 17.38 -17.84 -28.62
CA ILE A 143 16.80 -19.04 -28.02
C ILE A 143 17.44 -19.30 -26.64
N ALA A 144 18.76 -19.21 -26.52
CA ALA A 144 19.44 -19.36 -25.24
C ALA A 144 18.99 -18.32 -24.20
N ALA A 145 18.84 -17.05 -24.61
CA ALA A 145 18.34 -15.99 -23.73
C ALA A 145 16.89 -16.22 -23.27
N LEU A 146 16.02 -16.68 -24.16
CA LEU A 146 14.63 -17.04 -23.84
C LEU A 146 14.55 -18.24 -22.90
N ASN A 147 15.34 -19.29 -23.13
CA ASN A 147 15.39 -20.45 -22.23
C ASN A 147 15.91 -20.06 -20.83
N GLY A 148 16.92 -19.20 -20.75
CA GLY A 148 17.39 -18.67 -19.48
C GLY A 148 16.32 -17.84 -18.75
N TYR A 149 15.50 -17.08 -19.49
CA TYR A 149 14.36 -16.35 -18.92
C TYR A 149 13.25 -17.28 -18.44
N ILE A 150 12.90 -18.32 -19.21
CA ILE A 150 11.93 -19.34 -18.80
C ILE A 150 12.36 -20.00 -17.48
N SER A 151 13.63 -20.41 -17.38
CA SER A 151 14.15 -21.05 -16.16
C SER A 151 14.04 -20.15 -14.93
N ARG A 152 14.33 -18.84 -15.05
CA ARG A 152 14.16 -17.90 -13.93
C ARG A 152 12.70 -17.72 -13.53
N LEU A 153 11.78 -17.69 -14.49
CA LEU A 153 10.34 -17.64 -14.20
C LEU A 153 9.86 -18.91 -13.51
N GLU A 154 10.34 -20.09 -13.94
CA GLU A 154 10.02 -21.38 -13.30
C GLU A 154 10.50 -21.41 -11.84
N ASP A 155 11.74 -20.97 -11.57
CA ASP A 155 12.26 -20.81 -10.21
C ASP A 155 11.43 -19.81 -9.38
N GLY A 156 11.00 -18.71 -10.00
CA GLY A 156 10.10 -17.72 -9.41
C GLY A 156 8.77 -18.32 -9.00
N ILE A 157 8.17 -19.17 -9.85
CA ILE A 157 6.91 -19.89 -9.57
C ILE A 157 7.07 -20.82 -8.38
N VAL A 158 8.19 -21.55 -8.27
CA VAL A 158 8.44 -22.45 -7.13
C VAL A 158 8.50 -21.66 -5.82
N LYS A 159 9.21 -20.53 -5.79
CA LYS A 159 9.29 -19.66 -4.60
C LYS A 159 7.92 -19.06 -4.24
N ALA A 160 7.16 -18.60 -5.23
CA ALA A 160 5.82 -18.07 -5.03
C ALA A 160 4.86 -19.15 -4.48
N ASN A 161 4.90 -20.38 -5.01
CA ASN A 161 4.09 -21.50 -4.51
C ASN A 161 4.38 -21.82 -3.04
N ASN A 162 5.65 -21.86 -2.64
CA ASN A 162 6.03 -22.07 -1.24
C ASN A 162 5.47 -20.95 -0.35
N THR A 163 5.48 -19.71 -0.83
CA THR A 163 4.92 -18.56 -0.12
C THR A 163 3.40 -18.65 0.00
N VAL A 164 2.69 -19.07 -1.06
CA VAL A 164 1.25 -19.34 -1.05
C VAL A 164 0.91 -20.41 0.00
N MET A 165 1.67 -21.51 0.03
CA MET A 165 1.47 -22.59 0.99
C MET A 165 1.65 -22.13 2.43
N ASP A 166 2.74 -21.41 2.74
CA ASP A 166 3.00 -20.86 4.08
C ASP A 166 1.92 -19.86 4.51
N ALA A 167 1.56 -18.93 3.63
CA ALA A 167 0.51 -17.94 3.90
C ALA A 167 -0.84 -18.61 4.16
N ASN A 168 -1.19 -19.64 3.39
CA ASN A 168 -2.42 -20.42 3.61
C ASN A 168 -2.39 -21.21 4.93
N ALA A 169 -1.25 -21.82 5.28
CA ALA A 169 -1.08 -22.51 6.55
C ALA A 169 -1.26 -21.54 7.74
N LYS A 170 -0.62 -20.36 7.68
CA LYS A 170 -0.77 -19.29 8.67
C LYS A 170 -2.20 -18.79 8.75
N ALA A 171 -2.86 -18.56 7.61
CA ALA A 171 -4.26 -18.15 7.57
C ALA A 171 -5.18 -19.16 8.26
N SER A 172 -4.97 -20.45 8.00
CA SER A 172 -5.72 -21.54 8.65
C SER A 172 -5.50 -21.56 10.16
N LYS A 173 -4.24 -21.47 10.62
CA LYS A 173 -3.87 -21.40 12.05
C LYS A 173 -4.53 -20.22 12.77
N TYR A 174 -4.56 -19.04 12.14
CA TYR A 174 -5.23 -17.88 12.73
C TYR A 174 -6.75 -18.03 12.75
N ALA A 175 -7.35 -18.57 11.70
CA ALA A 175 -8.80 -18.77 11.62
C ALA A 175 -9.29 -19.82 12.64
N SER A 176 -8.61 -20.96 12.76
CA SER A 176 -9.00 -22.04 13.67
C SER A 176 -8.94 -21.64 15.14
N THR A 177 -8.08 -20.68 15.47
CA THR A 177 -7.90 -20.19 16.83
C THR A 177 -8.62 -18.86 17.09
N ALA A 178 -9.43 -18.39 16.14
CA ALA A 178 -10.19 -17.15 16.28
C ALA A 178 -11.44 -17.32 17.15
N THR A 179 -11.99 -18.53 17.24
CA THR A 179 -13.16 -18.80 18.09
C THR A 179 -12.73 -19.63 19.28
N THR A 180 -13.03 -19.15 20.49
CA THR A 180 -12.78 -19.90 21.73
C THR A 180 -14.08 -20.01 22.51
N SER A 181 -14.49 -21.23 22.85
CA SER A 181 -15.62 -21.47 23.74
C SER A 181 -15.20 -21.20 25.19
N VAL A 182 -15.85 -20.22 25.82
CA VAL A 182 -15.60 -19.86 27.22
C VAL A 182 -16.77 -20.37 28.05
N THR A 183 -16.48 -21.31 28.94
CA THR A 183 -17.45 -21.80 29.92
C THR A 183 -17.30 -21.03 31.22
N ARG A 184 -18.37 -20.35 31.65
CA ARG A 184 -18.44 -19.73 32.98
C ARG A 184 -19.36 -20.56 33.86
N SER A 185 -18.86 -21.00 35.01
CA SER A 185 -19.66 -21.65 36.06
C SER A 185 -20.07 -20.61 37.10
N ASN A 186 -21.31 -20.66 37.56
CA ASN A 186 -21.80 -19.83 38.66
C ASN A 186 -21.65 -20.56 40.02
N GLY A 187 -21.85 -19.86 41.13
CA GLY A 187 -21.77 -20.45 42.49
C GLY A 187 -22.88 -21.46 42.81
N TYR A 188 -23.87 -21.61 41.94
CA TYR A 188 -24.99 -22.56 42.06
C TYR A 188 -24.75 -23.86 41.30
N GLY A 189 -23.63 -23.99 40.56
CA GLY A 189 -23.28 -25.17 39.78
C GLY A 189 -23.78 -25.15 38.32
N ASP A 190 -24.48 -24.09 37.89
CA ASP A 190 -24.83 -23.93 36.48
C ASP A 190 -23.61 -23.47 35.68
N SER A 191 -23.48 -23.98 34.46
CA SER A 191 -22.47 -23.54 33.52
C SER A 191 -23.10 -22.98 32.24
N THR A 192 -22.57 -21.84 31.79
CA THR A 192 -22.92 -21.24 30.50
C THR A 192 -21.69 -21.19 29.61
N THR A 193 -21.77 -21.83 28.45
CA THR A 193 -20.74 -21.75 27.41
C THR A 193 -21.13 -20.68 26.40
N ARG A 194 -20.20 -19.79 26.06
CA ARG A 194 -20.34 -18.85 24.95
C ARG A 194 -19.11 -18.88 24.07
N ASP A 195 -19.32 -18.85 22.77
CA ASP A 195 -18.23 -18.70 21.81
C ASP A 195 -17.83 -17.22 21.73
N VAL A 196 -16.54 -16.96 21.98
CA VAL A 196 -15.95 -15.64 21.88
C VAL A 196 -15.12 -15.59 20.61
N VAL A 197 -15.42 -14.63 19.74
CA VAL A 197 -14.71 -14.40 18.49
C VAL A 197 -13.61 -13.35 18.68
N ASN A 198 -12.39 -13.72 18.34
CA ASN A 198 -11.24 -12.83 18.32
C ASN A 198 -11.08 -12.20 16.93
N GLN A 199 -11.64 -11.00 16.76
CA GLN A 199 -11.62 -10.28 15.48
C GLN A 199 -10.20 -10.02 14.96
N THR A 200 -9.24 -9.75 15.85
CA THR A 200 -7.84 -9.53 15.47
C THR A 200 -7.25 -10.75 14.77
N ARG A 201 -7.55 -11.97 15.24
CA ARG A 201 -7.10 -13.21 14.59
C ARG A 201 -7.77 -13.42 13.23
N LEU A 202 -9.06 -13.12 13.10
CA LEU A 202 -9.75 -13.15 11.80
C LEU A 202 -9.12 -12.17 10.80
N ASN A 203 -8.83 -10.94 11.23
CA ASN A 203 -8.18 -9.94 10.38
C ASN A 203 -6.80 -10.39 9.92
N ARG A 204 -6.00 -11.02 10.81
CA ARG A 204 -4.70 -11.61 10.44
C ARG A 204 -4.85 -12.78 9.46
N ALA A 205 -5.85 -13.64 9.65
CA ALA A 205 -6.14 -14.72 8.70
C ALA A 205 -6.49 -14.16 7.31
N ALA A 206 -7.35 -13.14 7.25
CA ALA A 206 -7.73 -12.48 6.01
C ALA A 206 -6.53 -11.81 5.31
N PHE A 207 -5.64 -11.16 6.07
CA PHE A 207 -4.41 -10.59 5.55
C PHE A 207 -3.52 -11.64 4.88
N GLN A 208 -3.31 -12.80 5.54
CA GLN A 208 -2.50 -13.88 4.99
C GLN A 208 -3.13 -14.50 3.72
N ARG A 209 -4.45 -14.66 3.68
CA ARG A 209 -5.16 -15.08 2.45
C ARG A 209 -4.93 -14.10 1.30
N LYS A 210 -5.07 -12.80 1.56
CA LYS A 210 -4.81 -11.77 0.55
C LYS A 210 -3.35 -11.76 0.06
N ARG A 211 -2.40 -12.12 0.93
CA ARG A 211 -1.00 -12.33 0.52
C ARG A 211 -0.88 -13.53 -0.41
N ALA A 212 -1.47 -14.67 -0.06
CA ALA A 212 -1.49 -15.87 -0.89
C ALA A 212 -2.11 -15.58 -2.27
N GLU A 213 -3.24 -14.85 -2.33
CA GLU A 213 -3.89 -14.45 -3.57
C GLU A 213 -2.98 -13.60 -4.49
N ARG A 214 -2.23 -12.65 -3.93
CA ARG A 214 -1.27 -11.85 -4.71
C ARG A 214 -0.15 -12.70 -5.30
N GLU A 215 0.40 -13.63 -4.53
CA GLU A 215 1.43 -14.55 -5.03
C GLU A 215 0.85 -15.53 -6.08
N GLN A 216 -0.40 -15.95 -5.92
CA GLN A 216 -1.12 -16.75 -6.92
C GLN A 216 -1.25 -16.00 -8.26
N GLN A 217 -1.56 -14.70 -8.21
CA GLN A 217 -1.62 -13.85 -9.41
C GLN A 217 -0.26 -13.76 -10.11
N LYS A 218 0.83 -13.60 -9.35
CA LYS A 218 2.20 -13.62 -9.90
C LYS A 218 2.52 -14.94 -10.60
N ILE A 219 2.09 -16.07 -10.03
CA ILE A 219 2.27 -17.39 -10.66
C ILE A 219 1.56 -17.46 -12.01
N VAL A 220 0.30 -17.01 -12.08
CA VAL A 220 -0.48 -17.01 -13.33
C VAL A 220 0.18 -16.12 -14.39
N GLU A 221 0.65 -14.93 -14.00
CA GLU A 221 1.36 -14.04 -14.91
C GLU A 221 2.67 -14.66 -15.42
N ALA A 222 3.47 -15.25 -14.53
CA ALA A 222 4.71 -15.93 -14.89
C ALA A 222 4.46 -17.11 -15.85
N GLN A 223 3.40 -17.90 -15.63
CA GLN A 223 3.01 -19.00 -16.53
C GLN A 223 2.69 -18.48 -17.93
N ARG A 224 1.91 -17.40 -18.04
CA ARG A 224 1.63 -16.76 -19.34
C ARG A 224 2.90 -16.29 -20.04
N LEU A 225 3.83 -15.67 -19.29
CA LEU A 225 5.10 -15.21 -19.85
C LEU A 225 5.99 -16.37 -20.32
N ILE A 226 5.96 -17.52 -19.63
CA ILE A 226 6.64 -18.75 -20.06
C ILE A 226 6.04 -19.28 -21.37
N GLU A 227 4.71 -19.32 -21.50
CA GLU A 227 4.02 -19.77 -22.72
C GLU A 227 4.38 -18.88 -23.92
N ASP A 228 4.32 -17.55 -23.74
CA ASP A 228 4.73 -16.58 -24.76
C ASP A 228 6.20 -16.80 -25.18
N ALA A 229 7.11 -16.98 -24.21
CA ALA A 229 8.53 -17.21 -24.48
C ALA A 229 8.77 -18.55 -25.21
N LYS A 230 8.05 -19.61 -24.83
CA LYS A 230 8.12 -20.92 -25.52
C LYS A 230 7.64 -20.81 -26.98
N SER A 231 6.56 -20.07 -27.24
CA SER A 231 6.08 -19.83 -28.60
C SER A 231 7.12 -19.09 -29.47
N GLN A 232 7.83 -18.11 -28.89
CA GLN A 232 8.92 -17.42 -29.58
C GLN A 232 10.09 -18.34 -29.90
N VAL A 233 10.47 -19.21 -28.97
CA VAL A 233 11.52 -20.22 -29.19
C VAL A 233 11.17 -21.12 -30.37
N GLU A 234 9.93 -21.63 -30.43
CA GLU A 234 9.50 -22.49 -31.55
C GLU A 234 9.51 -21.74 -32.88
N THR A 235 9.06 -20.48 -32.91
CA THR A 235 9.12 -19.64 -34.12
C THR A 235 10.55 -19.46 -34.61
N LEU A 236 11.50 -19.18 -33.70
CA LEU A 236 12.91 -19.02 -34.05
C LEU A 236 13.53 -20.33 -34.56
N LYS A 237 13.15 -21.47 -33.98
CA LYS A 237 13.60 -22.79 -34.47
C LYS A 237 13.10 -23.08 -35.89
N SER A 238 11.84 -22.76 -36.19
CA SER A 238 11.29 -22.92 -37.54
C SER A 238 12.05 -22.07 -38.56
N GLN A 239 12.39 -20.82 -38.22
CA GLN A 239 13.17 -19.93 -39.08
C GLN A 239 14.59 -20.42 -39.36
N MET A 240 15.16 -21.25 -38.50
CA MET A 240 16.50 -21.84 -38.71
C MET A 240 16.46 -23.10 -39.58
N ALA A 241 15.29 -23.72 -39.75
CA ALA A 241 15.12 -24.94 -40.53
C ALA A 241 14.83 -24.66 -42.01
N GLU A 242 14.44 -23.43 -42.35
CA GLU A 242 14.26 -22.91 -43.71
C GLU A 242 15.58 -22.45 -44.33
#